data_AF-A0A345VIG9-F1
#
_entry.id   AF-A0A345VIG9-F1
#
_cell.length_a   1.000
_cell.length_b   1.000
_cell.length_c   1.000
_cell.angle_alpha   90.00
_cell.angle_beta   90.00
_cell.angle_gamma   90.00
#
_symmetry.space_group_name_H-M   'P 1'
#
loop_
_entity.id
_entity.type
_entity.pdbx_description
1 polymer ?
#
loop_
_entity_poly.entity_id
_entity_poly.type
_entity_poly.pdbx_seq_one_letter_code
_entity_poly.pdbx_strand_id
1 'polypeptide(L)' 'MIYRHKIRKSSAVVVDYQSHALQPRDYCDFLNTMELSDEDIARKTNIPVKRITRIRLYDLPTNDEIQKIERIFKRLR' A
#
# COMPACT_ATOMS: atom_id res chain seq x y z
N MET A 1 -50.65 -2.85 -2.03
CA MET A 1 -49.69 -2.90 -0.91
C MET A 1 -48.30 -2.78 -1.52
N ILE A 2 -47.66 -1.60 -1.44
CA ILE A 2 -46.42 -1.29 -2.16
C ILE A 2 -45.23 -1.51 -1.22
N TYR A 3 -44.36 -2.47 -1.55
CA TYR A 3 -43.10 -2.70 -0.84
C TYR A 3 -42.19 -1.48 -1.02
N ARG A 4 -41.92 -0.75 0.07
CA ARG A 4 -40.94 0.34 0.10
C ARG A 4 -39.63 -0.16 0.69
N HIS A 5 -38.65 -0.38 -0.17
CA HIS A 5 -37.27 -0.56 0.25
C HIS A 5 -36.71 0.81 0.64
N LYS A 6 -36.46 1.04 1.93
CA LYS A 6 -35.72 2.22 2.42
C LYS A 6 -34.26 1.83 2.62
N ILE A 7 -33.40 2.31 1.72
CA ILE A 7 -31.96 2.39 1.98
C ILE A 7 -31.67 3.84 2.36
N ARG A 8 -31.19 4.09 3.58
CA ARG A 8 -30.31 5.24 3.82
C ARG A 8 -29.16 4.79 4.71
N LYS A 9 -27.99 4.77 4.07
CA LYS A 9 -26.65 4.55 4.58
C LYS A 9 -26.33 5.58 5.67
N SER A 10 -25.92 5.11 6.83
CA SER A 10 -25.04 5.84 7.76
C SER A 10 -24.08 4.83 8.36
N SER A 11 -23.21 4.28 7.51
CA SER A 11 -22.01 3.61 8.01
C SER A 11 -20.98 4.70 8.20
N ALA A 12 -20.84 5.16 9.44
CA ALA A 12 -19.67 5.90 9.87
C ALA A 12 -18.46 5.04 9.49
N VAL A 13 -17.69 5.48 8.49
CA VAL A 13 -16.39 4.88 8.19
C VAL A 13 -15.46 5.36 9.29
N VAL A 14 -15.51 4.69 10.43
CA VAL A 14 -14.46 4.75 11.44
C VAL A 14 -13.27 4.09 10.76
N VAL A 15 -12.34 4.92 10.26
CA VAL A 15 -11.09 4.42 9.68
C VAL A 15 -10.20 4.05 10.86
N ASP A 16 -10.42 2.84 11.40
CA ASP A 16 -9.45 2.19 12.28
C ASP A 16 -8.22 1.87 11.44
N TYR A 17 -7.22 2.75 11.50
CA TYR A 17 -5.87 2.56 10.93
C TYR A 17 -5.05 1.49 11.69
N GLN A 18 -5.71 0.50 12.29
CA GLN A 18 -5.09 -0.61 13.01
C GLN A 18 -5.33 -1.92 12.25
N SER A 19 -4.25 -2.42 11.62
CA SER A 19 -4.11 -3.80 11.13
C SER A 19 -4.96 -4.23 9.92
N HIS A 20 -5.04 -3.42 8.87
CA HIS A 20 -5.31 -4.01 7.56
C HIS A 20 -4.05 -4.74 7.09
N ALA A 21 -4.17 -6.04 6.81
CA ALA A 21 -3.23 -6.76 5.98
C ALA A 21 -3.12 -6.00 4.65
N LEU A 22 -2.09 -5.16 4.53
CA LEU A 22 -1.80 -4.39 3.33
C LEU A 22 -1.68 -5.40 2.19
N GLN A 23 -2.65 -5.34 1.28
CA GLN A 23 -2.60 -6.20 0.10
C GLN A 23 -1.32 -5.83 -0.65
N PRO A 24 -0.67 -6.77 -1.36
CA PRO A 24 0.53 -6.47 -2.13
C PRO A 24 0.36 -5.26 -3.07
N ARG A 25 -0.87 -5.02 -3.54
CA ARG A 25 -1.25 -3.88 -4.37
C ARG A 25 -1.19 -2.53 -3.64
N ASP A 26 -1.52 -2.49 -2.36
CA ASP A 26 -1.48 -1.24 -1.58
C ASP A 26 -0.05 -0.70 -1.53
N TYR A 27 0.96 -1.58 -1.48
CA TYR A 27 2.37 -1.18 -1.50
C TYR A 27 2.78 -0.47 -2.79
N CYS A 28 2.15 -0.79 -3.93
CA CYS A 28 2.37 -0.07 -5.18
C CYS A 28 1.93 1.39 -5.04
N ASP A 29 0.70 1.60 -4.53
CA ASP A 29 0.15 2.94 -4.30
C ASP A 29 0.97 3.68 -3.24
N PHE A 30 1.40 3.01 -2.16
CA PHE A 30 2.27 3.59 -1.14
C PHE A 30 3.62 4.04 -1.68
N LEU A 31 4.28 3.23 -2.53
CA LEU A 31 5.53 3.65 -3.17
C LEU A 31 5.31 4.84 -4.11
N ASN A 32 4.16 4.94 -4.78
CA ASN A 32 3.81 6.08 -5.63
C ASN A 32 3.48 7.34 -4.82
N THR A 33 2.98 7.22 -3.59
CA THR A 33 2.79 8.37 -2.68
C THR A 33 4.10 8.94 -2.12
N MET A 34 5.19 8.17 -2.14
CA MET A 34 6.49 8.63 -1.67
C MET A 34 7.18 9.50 -2.72
N GLU A 35 7.60 10.70 -2.32
CA GLU A 35 8.52 11.56 -3.09
C GLU A 35 9.97 11.05 -3.03
N LEU A 36 10.18 9.73 -2.96
CA LEU A 36 11.49 9.10 -3.01
C LEU A 36 11.77 8.60 -4.43
N SER A 37 13.03 8.75 -4.85
CA SER A 37 13.51 8.16 -6.10
C SER A 37 13.56 6.63 -5.97
N ASP A 38 13.40 5.93 -7.09
CA ASP A 38 13.55 4.47 -7.15
C ASP A 38 14.93 4.03 -6.65
N GLU A 39 15.95 4.85 -6.87
CA GLU A 39 17.34 4.64 -6.45
C GLU A 39 17.50 4.74 -4.93
N ASP A 40 16.82 5.69 -4.29
CA ASP A 40 16.83 5.83 -2.83
C ASP A 40 16.07 4.68 -2.16
N ILE A 41 14.92 4.29 -2.72
CA ILE A 41 14.15 3.14 -2.24
C ILE A 41 14.99 1.86 -2.40
N ALA A 42 15.66 1.68 -3.53
CA ALA A 42 16.54 0.53 -3.79
C ALA A 42 17.67 0.44 -2.78
N ARG A 43 18.34 1.56 -2.52
CA ARG A 43 19.44 1.64 -1.56
C ARG A 43 19.00 1.31 -0.14
N LYS A 44 17.79 1.71 0.24
CA LYS A 44 17.24 1.48 1.59
C LYS A 44 16.62 0.08 1.76
N THR A 45 16.00 -0.48 0.72
CA THR A 45 15.35 -1.81 0.77
C THR A 45 16.28 -2.95 0.39
N ASN A 46 17.40 -2.65 -0.27
CA ASN A 46 18.25 -3.62 -0.97
C ASN A 46 17.47 -4.42 -2.05
N ILE A 47 16.44 -3.80 -2.65
CA ILE A 47 15.71 -4.33 -3.81
C ILE A 47 16.32 -3.67 -5.07
N PRO A 48 16.55 -4.43 -6.17
CA PRO A 48 17.04 -3.83 -7.41
C PRO A 48 16.12 -2.70 -7.89
N VAL A 49 16.71 -1.58 -8.34
CA VAL A 49 15.97 -0.42 -8.87
C VAL A 49 14.92 -0.84 -9.91
N LYS A 50 15.33 -1.68 -10.89
CA LYS A 50 14.43 -2.23 -11.92
C LYS A 50 13.19 -2.93 -11.35
N ARG A 51 13.33 -3.56 -10.18
CA ARG A 51 12.25 -4.28 -9.52
C ARG A 51 11.31 -3.32 -8.80
N ILE A 52 11.82 -2.27 -8.16
CA ILE A 52 11.01 -1.19 -7.58
C ILE A 52 10.20 -0.47 -8.65
N THR A 53 10.81 -0.14 -9.79
CA THR A 53 10.09 0.48 -10.91
C THR A 53 8.95 -0.41 -11.40
N ARG A 54 9.14 -1.74 -11.46
CA ARG A 54 8.06 -2.67 -11.78
C ARG A 54 6.95 -2.66 -10.74
N ILE A 55 7.28 -2.64 -9.46
CA ILE A 55 6.29 -2.58 -8.38
C ILE A 55 5.48 -1.26 -8.48
N ARG A 56 6.12 -0.13 -8.80
CA ARG A 56 5.42 1.14 -9.06
C ARG A 56 4.50 1.09 -10.28
N LEU A 57 4.86 0.30 -11.28
CA LEU A 57 4.06 0.00 -12.46
C LEU A 57 2.99 -1.09 -12.22
N TYR A 58 2.61 -1.33 -10.95
CA TYR A 58 1.59 -2.28 -10.52
C TYR A 58 1.95 -3.77 -10.64
N ASP A 59 3.24 -4.10 -10.73
CA ASP A 59 3.69 -5.48 -10.51
C ASP A 59 3.57 -5.85 -9.03
N LEU A 60 3.08 -7.04 -8.73
CA LEU A 60 2.83 -7.44 -7.34
C LEU A 60 4.16 -7.74 -6.63
N PRO A 61 4.46 -7.07 -5.50
CA PRO A 61 5.63 -7.37 -4.72
C PRO A 61 5.46 -8.73 -4.02
N THR A 62 6.58 -9.44 -3.87
CA THR A 62 6.65 -10.66 -3.07
C THR A 62 6.62 -10.35 -1.57
N ASN A 63 6.32 -11.34 -0.73
CA ASN A 63 6.29 -11.16 0.72
C ASN A 63 7.62 -10.66 1.31
N ASP A 64 8.77 -11.08 0.74
CA ASP A 64 10.09 -10.58 1.16
C ASP A 64 10.29 -9.11 0.78
N GLU A 65 9.86 -8.71 -0.41
CA GLU A 65 9.90 -7.31 -0.86
C GLU A 65 9.00 -6.42 0.00
N ILE A 66 7.80 -6.91 0.34
CA ILE A 66 6.87 -6.24 1.25
C ILE A 66 7.54 -5.97 2.59
N GLN A 67 8.17 -6.97 3.22
CA GLN A 67 8.85 -6.78 4.51
C GLN A 67 10.02 -5.79 4.43
N LYS A 68 10.77 -5.80 3.34
CA LYS A 68 11.88 -4.85 3.10
C LYS A 68 11.37 -3.43 2.93
N ILE A 69 10.29 -3.27 2.16
CA ILE A 69 9.58 -2.02 1.95
C ILE A 69 9.10 -1.53 3.32
N GLU A 70 8.28 -2.29 4.06
CA GLU A 70 7.76 -1.95 5.40
C GLU A 70 8.84 -1.49 6.40
N ARG A 71 10.03 -2.10 6.38
CA ARG A 71 11.15 -1.72 7.27
C ARG A 71 11.62 -0.28 7.05
N ILE A 72 11.54 0.24 5.82
CA ILE A 72 11.81 1.65 5.54
C ILE A 72 10.75 2.53 6.21
N PHE A 73 9.48 2.16 6.09
CA PHE A 73 8.36 2.96 6.60
C PHE A 73 8.37 3.02 8.12
N LYS A 74 8.65 1.90 8.81
CA LYS A 74 8.77 1.87 10.28
C LYS A 74 9.94 2.72 10.82
N ARG A 75 10.95 3.01 10.00
CA ARG A 75 12.08 3.87 10.38
C ARG A 75 11.87 5.35 10.07
N LEU A 76 10.93 5.68 9.18
CA LEU A 76 10.57 7.06 8.83
C LEU A 76 9.45 7.63 9.72
N ARG A 77 8.72 6.76 10.42
CA ARG A 77 7.71 7.10 11.42
C ARG A 77 8.35 7.30 12.79
#